data_AF-A0A2A9MP15-F1
#
_entry.id   AF-A0A2A9MP15-F1
#
_cell.length_a   1.000
_cell.length_b   1.000
_cell.length_c   1.000
_cell.angle_alpha   90.00
_cell.angle_beta   90.00
_cell.angle_gamma   90.00
#
_symmetry.space_group_name_H-M   'P 1'
#
loop_
_entity.id
_entity.type
_entity.pdbx_description
1 polymer ?
#
loop_
_entity_poly.entity_id
_entity_poly.type
_entity_poly.pdbx_seq_one_letter_code
_entity_poly.pdbx_strand_id
1 'polypeptide(L)'
;MMFRYLWSKPAGGGPAPLIRNPVQSWMIALVVSHLILFLFASLTFAFPSITDMSCRILVDNTAYCGICVAVAFSMLFYFSVLSCQDWGTEQYWAIGAVVTLSMACLDIVTAGWGNYVFFTATQTLQQAGSEIQKDCDEWKSIVFYYCTAAVIGLHMVIALMCGAVSFRLTGGISAQLEEIRRLV
;
A
#
# COMPACT_ATOMS: atom_id res chain seq x y z
N MET A 1 -6.76 -23.04 -19.98
CA MET A 1 -5.90 -22.57 -21.10
C MET A 1 -5.47 -21.10 -21.00
N MET A 2 -5.91 -20.33 -19.97
CA MET A 2 -5.61 -18.88 -19.86
C MET A 2 -4.22 -18.53 -19.27
N PHE A 3 -3.56 -19.46 -18.56
CA PHE A 3 -2.24 -19.23 -17.96
C PHE A 3 -1.06 -19.27 -18.94
N ARG A 4 -1.24 -19.83 -20.15
CA ARG A 4 -0.15 -19.89 -21.14
C ARG A 4 0.17 -18.55 -21.79
N TYR A 5 -0.78 -17.60 -21.79
CA TYR A 5 -0.58 -16.27 -22.37
C TYR A 5 0.23 -15.32 -21.48
N LEU A 6 0.33 -15.59 -20.17
CA LEU A 6 1.18 -14.82 -19.26
C LEU A 6 2.68 -15.15 -19.45
N TRP A 7 3.00 -16.27 -20.11
CA TRP A 7 4.37 -16.77 -20.29
C TRP A 7 4.79 -17.01 -21.75
N SER A 8 3.93 -16.74 -22.72
CA SER A 8 4.30 -16.83 -24.14
C SER A 8 4.92 -15.53 -24.63
N LYS A 9 6.16 -15.62 -25.14
CA LYS A 9 6.85 -14.55 -25.88
C LYS A 9 5.92 -13.93 -26.94
N PRO A 10 5.85 -12.60 -27.08
CA PRO A 10 5.17 -12.00 -28.22
C PRO A 10 5.88 -12.38 -29.52
N ALA A 11 5.12 -12.67 -30.57
CA ALA A 11 5.66 -12.91 -31.89
C ALA A 11 5.96 -11.57 -32.59
N GLY A 12 7.25 -11.25 -32.77
CA GLY A 12 7.67 -10.13 -33.63
C GLY A 12 9.14 -9.71 -33.46
N GLY A 13 9.94 -9.93 -34.52
CA GLY A 13 11.06 -9.10 -35.01
C GLY A 13 12.25 -8.77 -34.09
N GLY A 14 13.35 -9.51 -34.22
CA GLY A 14 14.66 -9.22 -33.58
C GLY A 14 14.71 -9.48 -32.06
N PRO A 15 15.90 -9.54 -31.42
CA PRO A 15 15.98 -9.62 -29.98
C PRO A 15 15.45 -8.29 -29.40
N ALA A 16 14.19 -8.26 -28.98
CA ALA A 16 13.62 -7.11 -28.30
C ALA A 16 14.52 -6.73 -27.11
N PRO A 17 14.87 -5.44 -26.94
CA PRO A 17 15.76 -5.02 -25.87
C PRO A 17 15.15 -5.38 -24.51
N LEU A 18 15.91 -6.14 -23.73
CA LEU A 18 15.55 -6.50 -22.36
C LEU A 18 16.06 -5.40 -21.42
N ILE A 19 15.14 -4.85 -20.64
CA ILE A 19 15.40 -3.84 -19.62
C ILE A 19 15.44 -4.55 -18.27
N ARG A 20 16.45 -4.21 -17.46
CA ARG A 20 16.59 -4.75 -16.10
C ARG A 20 15.74 -3.94 -15.13
N ASN A 21 15.18 -4.58 -14.13
CA ASN A 21 14.44 -3.92 -13.05
C ASN A 21 15.33 -2.88 -12.32
N PRO A 22 15.06 -1.57 -12.43
CA PRO A 22 15.91 -0.54 -11.85
C PRO A 22 15.70 -0.36 -10.33
N VAL A 23 14.66 -0.96 -9.76
CA VAL A 23 14.21 -0.69 -8.38
C VAL A 23 13.96 -1.96 -7.57
N GLN A 24 14.57 -3.08 -7.96
CA GLN A 24 14.36 -4.39 -7.32
C GLN A 24 14.51 -4.36 -5.79
N SER A 25 15.60 -3.78 -5.27
CA SER A 25 15.81 -3.67 -3.81
C SER A 25 14.74 -2.82 -3.12
N TRP A 26 14.23 -1.79 -3.79
CA TRP A 26 13.13 -0.97 -3.29
C TRP A 26 11.80 -1.73 -3.28
N MET A 27 11.56 -2.56 -4.29
CA MET A 27 10.38 -3.44 -4.32
C MET A 27 10.40 -4.43 -3.16
N ILE A 28 11.56 -5.02 -2.85
CA ILE A 28 11.72 -5.91 -1.68
C ILE A 28 11.44 -5.14 -0.38
N ALA A 29 11.94 -3.92 -0.25
CA ALA A 29 11.64 -3.07 0.91
C ALA A 29 10.12 -2.81 1.03
N LEU A 30 9.44 -2.49 -0.07
CA LEU A 30 7.99 -2.31 -0.07
C LEU A 30 7.23 -3.59 0.31
N VAL A 31 7.66 -4.76 -0.17
CA VAL A 31 7.08 -6.05 0.23
C VAL A 31 7.15 -6.22 1.75
N VAL A 32 8.33 -6.00 2.34
CA VAL A 32 8.51 -6.12 3.79
C VAL A 32 7.66 -5.09 4.54
N SER A 33 7.62 -3.84 4.08
CA SER A 33 6.83 -2.79 4.71
C SER A 33 5.33 -3.09 4.67
N HIS A 34 4.79 -3.55 3.54
CA HIS A 34 3.36 -3.92 3.44
C HIS A 34 3.02 -5.17 4.24
N LEU A 35 3.95 -6.11 4.39
CA LEU A 35 3.77 -7.26 5.29
C LEU A 35 3.63 -6.78 6.74
N ILE A 36 4.50 -5.86 7.18
CA ILE A 36 4.42 -5.28 8.54
C ILE A 36 3.10 -4.53 8.71
N LEU A 37 2.72 -3.70 7.74
CA LEU A 37 1.45 -2.96 7.76
C LEU A 37 0.25 -3.92 7.82
N PHE A 38 0.24 -4.96 7.00
CA PHE A 38 -0.80 -5.99 6.99
C PHE A 38 -0.93 -6.66 8.36
N LEU A 39 0.18 -7.05 8.98
CA LEU A 39 0.17 -7.69 10.31
C LEU A 39 -0.35 -6.73 11.38
N PHE A 40 0.15 -5.49 11.41
CA PHE A 40 -0.29 -4.49 12.39
C PHE A 40 -1.76 -4.09 12.23
N ALA A 41 -2.21 -3.89 10.99
CA ALA A 41 -3.60 -3.60 10.68
C ALA A 41 -4.52 -4.78 11.03
N SER A 42 -4.08 -6.02 10.74
CA SER A 42 -4.83 -7.24 11.08
C SER A 42 -4.93 -7.44 12.58
N LEU A 43 -3.85 -7.19 13.33
CA LEU A 43 -3.87 -7.26 14.80
C LEU A 43 -4.78 -6.18 15.39
N THR A 44 -4.76 -4.96 14.84
CA THR A 44 -5.61 -3.86 15.30
C THR A 44 -7.08 -4.14 14.97
N PHE A 45 -7.36 -4.71 13.80
CA PHE A 45 -8.71 -5.10 13.38
C PHE A 45 -9.23 -6.34 14.13
N ALA A 46 -8.39 -7.33 14.39
CA ALA A 46 -8.76 -8.54 15.10
C ALA A 46 -8.68 -8.38 16.62
N PHE A 47 -8.23 -7.23 17.12
CA PHE A 47 -8.14 -6.96 18.55
C PHE A 47 -9.52 -7.25 19.19
N PRO A 48 -9.59 -8.15 20.18
CA PRO A 48 -10.84 -8.73 20.66
C PRO A 48 -11.59 -7.70 21.51
N SER A 49 -12.18 -6.71 20.86
CA SER A 49 -13.08 -5.74 21.48
C SER A 49 -13.85 -4.87 20.49
N ILE A 50 -13.75 -5.01 19.16
CA ILE A 50 -14.53 -4.12 18.26
C ILE A 50 -16.04 -4.25 18.49
N THR A 51 -16.52 -5.48 18.74
CA THR A 51 -17.93 -5.73 19.06
C THR A 51 -18.30 -5.42 20.50
N ASP A 52 -17.31 -5.22 21.37
CA ASP A 52 -17.44 -4.95 22.81
C ASP A 52 -16.90 -3.54 23.17
N MET A 53 -16.66 -2.70 22.17
CA MET A 53 -16.24 -1.32 22.33
C MET A 53 -17.50 -0.46 22.38
N SER A 54 -17.79 0.07 23.56
CA SER A 54 -18.90 0.99 23.80
C SER A 54 -18.71 2.32 23.06
N CYS A 55 -17.46 2.68 22.74
CA CYS A 55 -17.12 3.95 22.09
C CYS A 55 -17.46 3.93 20.58
N ARG A 56 -18.68 4.36 20.25
CA ARG A 56 -19.21 4.41 18.88
C ARG A 56 -18.39 5.30 17.94
N ILE A 57 -17.71 6.33 18.46
CA ILE A 57 -16.85 7.24 17.67
C ILE A 57 -15.64 6.51 17.08
N LEU A 58 -15.11 5.51 17.80
CA LEU A 58 -13.95 4.73 17.37
C LEU A 58 -14.33 3.57 16.42
N VAL A 59 -15.61 3.23 16.28
CA VAL A 59 -16.08 2.17 15.38
C VAL A 59 -15.79 2.52 13.92
N ASP A 60 -15.85 3.78 13.50
CA ASP A 60 -15.57 4.16 12.11
C ASP A 60 -14.09 3.90 11.71
N ASN A 61 -13.18 3.95 12.68
CA ASN A 61 -11.77 3.59 12.46
C ASN A 61 -11.57 2.09 12.18
N THR A 62 -12.52 1.24 12.56
CA THR A 62 -12.46 -0.20 12.31
C THR A 62 -12.63 -0.52 10.82
N ALA A 63 -13.48 0.23 10.12
CA ALA A 63 -13.66 0.13 8.69
C ALA A 63 -12.37 0.50 7.95
N TYR A 64 -11.68 1.54 8.40
CA TYR A 64 -10.36 1.88 7.88
C TYR A 64 -9.35 0.75 8.10
N CYS A 65 -9.28 0.18 9.30
CA CYS A 65 -8.35 -0.94 9.58
C CYS A 65 -8.63 -2.13 8.66
N GLY A 66 -9.90 -2.50 8.45
CA GLY A 66 -10.27 -3.59 7.54
C GLY A 66 -9.87 -3.32 6.08
N ILE A 67 -10.07 -2.10 5.60
CA ILE A 67 -9.68 -1.72 4.23
C ILE A 67 -8.16 -1.63 4.10
N CYS A 68 -7.47 -1.13 5.13
CA CYS A 68 -6.01 -1.10 5.19
C CYS A 68 -5.42 -2.52 5.09
N VAL A 69 -6.02 -3.52 5.76
CA VAL A 69 -5.64 -4.94 5.61
C VAL A 69 -5.76 -5.39 4.15
N ALA A 70 -6.89 -5.11 3.49
CA ALA A 70 -7.12 -5.51 2.10
C ALA A 70 -6.15 -4.85 1.11
N VAL A 71 -5.89 -3.55 1.29
CA VAL A 71 -4.94 -2.79 0.47
C VAL A 71 -3.51 -3.29 0.70
N ALA A 72 -3.09 -3.42 1.97
CA ALA A 72 -1.75 -3.90 2.31
C ALA A 72 -1.48 -5.31 1.75
N PHE A 73 -2.47 -6.22 1.83
CA PHE A 73 -2.37 -7.55 1.24
C PHE A 73 -2.26 -7.52 -0.29
N SER A 74 -3.06 -6.67 -0.94
CA SER A 74 -3.04 -6.52 -2.40
C SER A 74 -1.69 -5.96 -2.89
N MET A 75 -1.16 -4.95 -2.20
CA MET A 75 0.14 -4.36 -2.49
C MET A 75 1.28 -5.35 -2.24
N LEU A 76 1.22 -6.08 -1.13
CA LEU A 76 2.18 -7.13 -0.80
C LEU A 76 2.28 -8.15 -1.95
N PHE A 77 1.14 -8.64 -2.43
CA PHE A 77 1.11 -9.59 -3.54
C PHE A 77 1.67 -8.98 -4.83
N TYR A 78 1.22 -7.77 -5.18
CA TYR A 78 1.66 -7.06 -6.37
C TYR A 78 3.18 -6.85 -6.40
N PHE A 79 3.75 -6.26 -5.34
CA PHE A 79 5.18 -5.99 -5.27
C PHE A 79 6.01 -7.28 -5.17
N SER A 80 5.47 -8.34 -4.58
CA SER A 80 6.15 -9.65 -4.57
C SER A 80 6.33 -10.19 -5.99
N VAL A 81 5.26 -10.18 -6.80
CA VAL A 81 5.32 -10.60 -8.21
C VAL A 81 6.31 -9.73 -8.99
N LEU A 82 6.24 -8.41 -8.81
CA LEU A 82 7.12 -7.48 -9.54
C LEU A 82 8.59 -7.60 -9.10
N SER A 83 8.86 -7.93 -7.84
CA SER A 83 10.23 -8.10 -7.31
C SER A 83 10.93 -9.36 -7.85
N CYS A 84 10.17 -10.40 -8.20
CA CYS A 84 10.67 -11.62 -8.82
C CYS A 84 11.01 -11.44 -10.30
N GLN A 85 10.59 -10.32 -10.92
CA GLN A 85 10.88 -10.04 -12.31
C GLN A 85 12.15 -9.20 -12.45
N ASP A 86 13.23 -9.85 -12.87
CA ASP A 86 14.53 -9.20 -13.09
C ASP A 86 14.63 -8.47 -14.44
N TRP A 87 14.05 -9.07 -15.49
CA TRP A 87 14.15 -8.60 -16.88
C TRP A 87 12.78 -8.53 -17.54
N GLY A 88 12.58 -7.54 -18.41
CA GLY A 88 11.32 -7.37 -19.13
C GLY A 88 11.49 -6.56 -20.42
N THR A 89 10.52 -6.65 -21.31
CA THR A 89 10.48 -5.83 -22.53
C THR A 89 10.03 -4.39 -22.20
N GLU A 90 10.23 -3.45 -23.13
CA GLU A 90 9.70 -2.08 -23.02
C GLU A 90 8.20 -2.07 -22.70
N GLN A 91 7.41 -2.87 -23.43
CA GLN A 91 5.97 -2.95 -23.19
C GLN A 91 5.62 -3.50 -21.80
N TYR A 92 6.33 -4.52 -21.33
CA TYR A 92 6.12 -5.08 -19.99
C TYR A 92 6.38 -4.02 -18.91
N TRP A 93 7.49 -3.30 -19.02
CA TRP A 93 7.87 -2.27 -18.05
C TRP A 93 7.01 -1.02 -18.14
N ALA A 94 6.52 -0.65 -19.33
CA ALA A 94 5.55 0.43 -19.49
C ALA A 94 4.24 0.10 -18.77
N ILE A 95 3.71 -1.12 -18.95
CA ILE A 95 2.52 -1.58 -18.22
C ILE A 95 2.82 -1.62 -16.71
N GLY A 96 3.96 -2.17 -16.32
CA GLY A 96 4.40 -2.23 -14.92
C GLY A 96 4.46 -0.85 -14.25
N ALA A 97 5.00 0.17 -14.94
CA ALA A 97 5.06 1.53 -14.45
C ALA A 97 3.68 2.17 -14.28
N VAL A 98 2.78 2.00 -15.25
CA VAL A 98 1.40 2.51 -15.15
C VAL A 98 0.64 1.86 -14.01
N VAL A 99 0.77 0.54 -13.84
CA VAL A 99 0.12 -0.19 -12.75
C VAL A 99 0.74 0.19 -11.40
N THR A 100 2.06 0.35 -11.32
CA THR A 100 2.74 0.77 -10.08
C THR A 100 2.27 2.17 -9.66
N LEU A 101 2.14 3.08 -10.62
CA LEU A 101 1.66 4.43 -10.37
C LEU A 101 0.20 4.44 -9.90
N SER A 102 -0.68 3.67 -10.55
CA SER A 102 -2.08 3.60 -10.14
C SER A 102 -2.24 2.99 -8.74
N MET A 103 -1.46 1.94 -8.44
CA MET A 103 -1.40 1.34 -7.11
C MET A 103 -0.89 2.35 -6.06
N ALA A 104 0.18 3.08 -6.34
CA ALA A 104 0.69 4.13 -5.44
C ALA A 104 -0.34 5.23 -5.18
N CYS A 105 -1.09 5.65 -6.21
CA CYS A 105 -2.19 6.61 -6.05
C CYS A 105 -3.30 6.07 -5.13
N LEU A 106 -3.72 4.81 -5.32
CA LEU A 106 -4.71 4.16 -4.47
C LEU A 106 -4.23 4.06 -3.01
N ASP A 107 -2.95 3.74 -2.81
CA ASP A 107 -2.33 3.65 -1.49
C ASP A 107 -2.34 5.00 -0.77
N ILE A 108 -1.95 6.08 -1.46
CA ILE A 108 -1.97 7.45 -0.93
C ILE A 108 -3.39 7.89 -0.59
N VAL A 109 -4.37 7.63 -1.47
CA VAL A 109 -5.78 7.98 -1.22
C VAL A 109 -6.31 7.22 0.00
N THR A 110 -5.98 5.94 0.14
CA THR A 110 -6.40 5.13 1.28
C THR A 110 -5.77 5.64 2.57
N ALA A 111 -4.45 5.91 2.58
CA ALA A 111 -3.75 6.49 3.72
C ALA A 111 -4.30 7.87 4.12
N GLY A 112 -4.62 8.71 3.12
CA GLY A 112 -5.23 10.03 3.32
C GLY A 112 -6.63 9.94 3.93
N TRP A 113 -7.45 9.00 3.46
CA TRP A 113 -8.77 8.74 4.05
C TRP A 113 -8.66 8.30 5.51
N GLY A 114 -7.70 7.43 5.85
CA GLY A 114 -7.43 7.05 7.25
C GLY A 114 -7.15 8.24 8.15
N ASN A 115 -6.30 9.16 7.71
CA ASN A 115 -6.02 10.40 8.45
C ASN A 115 -7.27 11.25 8.64
N TYR A 116 -8.10 11.39 7.61
CA TYR A 116 -9.36 12.12 7.70
C TYR A 116 -10.32 11.51 8.74
N VAL A 117 -10.52 10.19 8.70
CA VAL A 117 -11.39 9.48 9.66
C VAL A 117 -10.88 9.64 11.08
N PHE A 118 -9.57 9.44 11.28
CA PHE A 118 -8.95 9.54 12.60
C PHE A 118 -9.00 10.96 13.18
N PHE A 119 -8.76 11.96 12.34
CA PHE A 119 -8.85 13.37 12.76
C PHE A 119 -10.29 13.74 13.13
N THR A 120 -11.26 13.32 12.32
CA THR A 120 -12.69 13.55 12.59
C THR A 120 -13.12 12.88 13.90
N ALA A 121 -12.70 11.64 14.12
CA ALA A 121 -12.96 10.92 15.37
C ALA A 121 -12.32 11.64 16.58
N THR A 122 -11.09 12.12 16.44
CA THR A 122 -10.38 12.85 17.50
C THR A 122 -11.07 14.18 17.84
N GLN A 123 -11.50 14.96 16.83
CA GLN A 123 -12.23 16.20 17.07
C GLN A 123 -13.58 15.94 17.74
N THR A 124 -14.27 14.88 17.34
CA THR A 124 -15.57 14.50 17.92
C THR A 124 -15.41 14.07 19.37
N LEU A 125 -14.34 13.33 19.71
CA LEU A 125 -14.00 12.97 21.09
C LEU A 125 -13.73 14.21 21.96
N GLN A 126 -13.03 15.22 21.43
CA GLN A 126 -12.74 16.46 22.17
C GLN A 126 -13.99 17.32 22.45
N GLN A 127 -15.01 17.20 21.61
CA GLN A 127 -16.26 17.94 21.71
C GLN A 127 -17.38 17.13 22.40
N ALA A 128 -17.11 15.87 22.74
CA ALA A 128 -18.10 14.97 23.32
C ALA A 128 -18.48 15.38 24.76
N GLY A 129 -19.74 15.14 25.12
CA GLY A 129 -20.21 15.30 26.51
C GLY A 129 -19.62 14.25 27.45
N SER A 130 -19.72 14.49 28.76
CA SER A 130 -19.08 13.66 29.80
C SER A 130 -19.46 12.18 29.77
N GLU A 131 -20.70 11.83 29.36
CA GLU A 131 -21.14 10.43 29.27
C GLU A 131 -20.43 9.67 28.13
N ILE A 132 -20.36 10.27 26.94
CA ILE A 132 -19.68 9.68 25.77
C ILE A 132 -18.17 9.58 26.03
N GLN A 133 -17.60 10.59 26.72
CA GLN A 133 -16.20 10.59 27.09
C GLN A 133 -15.86 9.44 28.05
N LYS A 134 -16.76 9.12 28.98
CA LYS A 134 -16.59 8.02 29.94
C LYS A 134 -16.53 6.64 29.25
N ASP A 135 -17.34 6.42 28.22
CA ASP A 135 -17.33 5.18 27.42
C ASP A 135 -16.06 5.03 26.57
N CYS A 136 -15.42 6.15 26.21
CA CYS A 136 -14.19 6.18 25.42
C CYS A 136 -12.90 6.22 26.28
N ASP A 137 -13.02 6.46 27.59
CA ASP A 137 -11.92 6.42 28.57
C ASP A 137 -11.61 4.98 29.07
N GLU A 138 -12.34 3.97 28.60
CA GLU A 138 -11.98 2.59 28.88
C GLU A 138 -10.65 2.21 28.23
N TRP A 139 -9.83 1.41 28.94
CA TRP A 139 -8.50 1.04 28.50
C TRP A 139 -8.48 0.39 27.10
N LYS A 140 -9.51 -0.36 26.73
CA LYS A 140 -9.66 -0.99 25.40
C LYS A 140 -9.74 0.07 24.30
N SER A 141 -10.59 1.09 24.50
CA SER A 141 -10.79 2.21 23.57
C SER A 141 -9.51 3.03 23.40
N ILE A 142 -8.80 3.28 24.49
CA ILE A 142 -7.51 4.00 24.49
C ILE A 142 -6.46 3.21 23.70
N VAL A 143 -6.31 1.91 23.96
CA VAL A 143 -5.36 1.06 23.23
C VAL A 143 -5.70 1.02 21.75
N PHE A 144 -6.98 0.84 21.40
CA PHE A 144 -7.42 0.81 20.01
C PHE A 144 -7.17 2.14 19.29
N TYR A 145 -7.39 3.28 19.96
CA TYR A 145 -7.09 4.61 19.43
C TYR A 145 -5.60 4.74 19.05
N TYR A 146 -4.68 4.40 19.95
CA TYR A 146 -3.24 4.49 19.69
C TYR A 146 -2.75 3.46 18.66
N CYS A 147 -3.28 2.24 18.67
CA CYS A 147 -2.98 1.25 17.64
C CYS A 147 -3.43 1.72 16.25
N THR A 148 -4.65 2.28 16.15
CA THR A 148 -5.17 2.86 14.91
C THR A 148 -4.28 4.01 14.43
N ALA A 149 -3.91 4.92 15.33
CA ALA A 149 -3.01 6.03 15.02
C ALA A 149 -1.67 5.54 14.45
N ALA A 150 -1.09 4.51 15.06
CA ALA A 150 0.16 3.90 14.62
C ALA A 150 0.02 3.24 13.24
N VAL A 151 -1.08 2.52 12.98
CA VAL A 151 -1.37 1.91 11.68
C VAL A 151 -1.50 2.98 10.59
N ILE A 152 -2.25 4.06 10.86
CA ILE A 152 -2.43 5.17 9.91
C ILE A 152 -1.10 5.87 9.62
N GLY A 153 -0.32 6.16 10.67
CA GLY A 153 1.00 6.77 10.54
C GLY A 153 1.94 5.92 9.69
N LEU A 154 1.98 4.61 9.96
CA LEU A 154 2.78 3.67 9.19
C LEU A 154 2.31 3.59 7.73
N HIS A 155 1.00 3.49 7.48
CA HIS A 155 0.43 3.45 6.13
C HIS A 155 0.80 4.70 5.34
N MET A 156 0.75 5.89 5.95
CA MET A 156 1.15 7.13 5.28
C MET A 156 2.62 7.11 4.85
N VAL A 157 3.53 6.65 5.71
CA VAL A 157 4.96 6.53 5.36
C VAL A 157 5.14 5.56 4.19
N ILE A 158 4.46 4.41 4.23
CA ILE A 158 4.54 3.40 3.18
C ILE A 158 3.98 3.93 1.85
N ALA A 159 2.85 4.62 1.88
CA ALA A 159 2.23 5.21 0.68
C ALA A 159 3.14 6.24 0.01
N LEU A 160 3.86 7.06 0.79
CA LEU A 160 4.88 7.96 0.26
C LEU A 160 6.06 7.21 -0.35
N MET A 161 6.50 6.10 0.27
CA MET A 161 7.52 5.23 -0.33
C MET A 161 7.03 4.60 -1.63
N CYS A 162 5.79 4.14 -1.73
CA CYS A 162 5.17 3.63 -2.96
C CYS A 162 5.24 4.68 -4.08
N GLY A 163 4.88 5.93 -3.78
CA GLY A 163 4.99 7.04 -4.72
C GLY A 163 6.44 7.24 -5.19
N ALA A 164 7.40 7.29 -4.26
CA ALA A 164 8.82 7.46 -4.58
C ALA A 164 9.36 6.32 -5.47
N VAL A 165 8.99 5.07 -5.18
CA VAL A 165 9.39 3.91 -5.98
C VAL A 165 8.77 3.96 -7.37
N SER A 166 7.50 4.39 -7.49
CA SER A 166 6.85 4.56 -8.79
C SER A 166 7.61 5.57 -9.67
N PHE A 167 8.03 6.71 -9.13
CA PHE A 167 8.83 7.68 -9.89
C PHE A 167 10.19 7.13 -10.29
N ARG A 168 10.87 6.41 -9.39
CA ARG A 168 12.17 5.79 -9.70
C ARG A 168 12.07 4.67 -10.72
N LEU A 169 11.01 3.88 -10.69
CA LEU A 169 10.75 2.84 -11.69
C LEU A 169 10.65 3.46 -13.08
N THR A 170 9.78 4.46 -13.26
CA THR A 170 9.59 5.14 -14.54
C THR A 170 10.87 5.83 -15.02
N GLY A 171 11.59 6.52 -14.13
CA GLY A 171 12.87 7.16 -14.45
C GLY A 171 13.95 6.16 -14.86
N GLY A 172 14.08 5.05 -14.13
CA GLY A 172 15.07 4.01 -14.41
C GLY A 172 14.80 3.23 -15.70
N ILE A 173 13.52 3.01 -16.04
CA ILE A 173 13.12 2.42 -17.34
C ILE A 173 13.48 3.38 -18.48
N SER A 174 13.15 4.68 -18.32
CA SER A 174 13.39 5.69 -19.33
C SER A 174 14.89 5.87 -19.64
N ALA A 175 15.73 5.87 -18.60
CA ALA A 175 17.18 5.96 -18.76
C ALA A 175 17.77 4.77 -19.52
N GLN A 176 17.35 3.54 -19.20
CA GLN A 176 17.80 2.34 -19.91
C GLN A 176 17.33 2.33 -21.37
N LEU A 177 16.09 2.76 -21.64
CA LEU A 177 15.58 2.89 -23.01
C LEU A 177 16.38 3.89 -23.84
N GLU A 178 16.73 5.03 -23.25
CA GLU A 178 17.53 6.04 -23.93
C GLU A 178 18.95 5.53 -24.23
N GLU A 179 19.57 4.81 -23.29
CA GLU A 179 20.88 4.17 -23.50
C GLU A 179 20.83 3.15 -24.65
N ILE A 180 19.83 2.27 -24.67
CA ILE A 180 19.65 1.27 -25.72
C ILE A 180 19.42 1.93 -27.09
N ARG A 181 18.63 3.00 -27.15
CA ARG A 181 18.38 3.74 -28.40
C ARG A 181 19.62 4.47 -28.94
N ARG A 182 20.60 4.78 -28.09
CA ARG A 182 21.88 5.39 -28.51
C ARG A 182 22.90 4.36 -29.02
N LEU A 183 22.74 3.10 -28.64
CA LEU A 183 23.65 2.00 -28.99
C LEU A 183 23.28 1.29 -30.31
N VAL A 184 22.05 1.47 -30.80
CA VAL A 184 21.52 0.93 -32.06
C VAL A 184 21.49 2.03 -33.12
#